data_AF-A0A257YF86-F1
#
_entry.id   AF-A0A257YF86-F1
#
_cell.length_a   1.000
_cell.length_b   1.000
_cell.length_c   1.000
_cell.angle_alpha   90.00
_cell.angle_beta   90.00
_cell.angle_gamma   90.00
#
_symmetry.space_group_name_H-M   'P 1'
#
loop_
_entity.id
_entity.type
_entity.pdbx_description
1 polymer ?
#
loop_
_entity_poly.entity_id
_entity_poly.type
_entity_poly.pdbx_seq_one_letter_code
_entity_poly.pdbx_strand_id
1 'polypeptide(L)'
;MYERRTGAIEDNLPVFQISQDSARYAGVEIEASKRLVQVGQYVINIDGVADYIRATIKNVGPAPRIPPLRLLAGLEAQADRLQGRLEVERVFGQNRTAVGETATAGYTMINASAVFKPFRTMSNTTITLSANNILDVDARRHASFLKDFAPLAGRDIRVTGRVTF
;
A
#
# COMPACT_ATOMS: atom_id res chain seq x y z
N MET A 1 23.54 -5.06 -3.27
CA MET A 1 24.34 -3.88 -2.90
C MET A 1 23.60 -3.13 -1.79
N TYR A 2 24.32 -2.45 -0.89
CA TYR A 2 23.76 -1.66 0.20
C TYR A 2 24.65 -0.45 0.48
N GLU A 3 24.07 0.60 1.06
CA GLU A 3 24.79 1.81 1.45
C GLU A 3 25.34 1.65 2.87
N ARG A 4 26.60 2.03 3.05
CA ARG A 4 27.24 2.12 4.36
C ARG A 4 27.76 3.53 4.55
N ARG A 5 27.45 4.16 5.68
CA ARG A 5 28.00 5.48 6.02
C ARG A 5 29.51 5.36 6.26
N THR A 6 30.30 6.20 5.60
CA THR A 6 31.77 6.18 5.75
C THR A 6 32.25 6.90 7.00
N GLY A 7 31.41 7.78 7.55
CA GLY A 7 31.76 8.69 8.65
C GLY A 7 32.25 10.06 8.18
N ALA A 8 32.53 10.22 6.88
CA ALA A 8 32.88 11.51 6.29
C ALA A 8 31.63 12.37 6.02
N ILE A 9 31.84 13.69 6.02
CA ILE A 9 30.85 14.70 5.66
C ILE A 9 31.48 15.57 4.57
N GLU A 10 30.77 15.74 3.46
CA GLU A 10 31.16 16.59 2.33
C GLU A 10 29.96 17.47 1.97
N ASP A 11 30.17 18.79 1.87
CA ASP A 11 29.09 19.78 1.64
C ASP A 11 27.90 19.68 2.61
N ASN A 12 28.19 19.41 3.90
CA ASN A 12 27.20 19.16 4.96
C ASN A 12 26.31 17.92 4.73
N LEU A 13 26.69 17.05 3.78
CA LEU A 13 26.00 15.80 3.50
C LEU A 13 26.86 14.61 3.95
N PRO A 14 26.23 13.57 4.53
CA PRO A 14 26.95 12.35 4.86
C PRO A 14 27.42 11.62 3.59
N VAL A 15 28.68 11.20 3.58
CA VAL A 15 29.24 10.38 2.50
C VAL A 15 28.88 8.91 2.73
N PHE A 16 28.41 8.26 1.67
CA PHE A 16 28.05 6.84 1.66
C PHE A 16 28.93 6.07 0.69
N GLN A 17 29.29 4.85 1.08
CA GLN A 17 29.95 3.88 0.22
C GLN A 17 28.96 2.77 -0.12
N ILE A 18 28.84 2.45 -1.42
CA ILE A 18 28.06 1.31 -1.89
C ILE A 18 28.92 0.05 -1.73
N SER A 19 28.42 -0.93 -0.98
CA SER A 19 29.08 -2.22 -0.75
C SER A 19 28.18 -3.37 -1.21
N GLN A 20 28.77 -4.55 -1.38
CA GLN A 20 28.06 -5.77 -1.76
C GLN A 20 28.48 -6.93 -0.87
N ASP A 21 27.50 -7.67 -0.37
CA ASP A 21 27.68 -8.95 0.30
C ASP A 21 26.49 -9.86 -0.06
N SER A 22 26.59 -11.14 0.24
CA SER A 22 25.53 -12.12 0.13
C SER A 22 24.33 -11.72 1.01
N ALA A 23 23.13 -11.96 0.52
CA ALA A 23 21.91 -11.69 1.27
C ALA A 23 20.96 -12.90 1.26
N ARG A 24 20.25 -13.09 2.36
CA ARG A 24 19.18 -14.09 2.50
C ARG A 24 17.84 -13.38 2.55
N TYR A 25 16.96 -13.76 1.62
CA TYR A 25 15.58 -13.32 1.55
C TYR A 25 14.66 -14.50 1.87
N ALA A 26 13.65 -14.25 2.69
CA ALA A 26 12.55 -15.17 2.92
C ALA A 26 11.29 -14.33 3.04
N GLY A 27 10.20 -14.78 2.43
CA GLY A 27 8.94 -14.07 2.48
C GLY A 27 7.78 -14.98 2.11
N VAL A 28 6.58 -14.48 2.35
CA VAL A 28 5.33 -15.11 1.98
C VAL A 28 4.40 -14.04 1.42
N GLU A 29 3.67 -14.42 0.38
CA GLU A 29 2.61 -13.62 -0.22
C GLU A 29 1.40 -14.54 -0.39
N ILE A 30 0.24 -14.08 0.07
CA ILE A 30 -1.03 -14.80 0.00
C ILE A 30 -2.05 -13.86 -0.58
N GLU A 31 -2.76 -14.31 -1.61
CA GLU A 31 -3.92 -13.63 -2.18
C GLU A 31 -5.10 -14.60 -2.21
N ALA A 32 -6.28 -14.11 -1.83
CA ALA A 32 -7.51 -14.87 -1.88
C ALA A 32 -8.69 -13.99 -2.28
N SER A 33 -9.63 -14.54 -3.04
CA SER A 33 -10.89 -13.88 -3.38
C SER A 33 -12.04 -14.88 -3.38
N LYS A 34 -13.24 -14.41 -3.05
CA LYS A 34 -14.43 -15.24 -2.99
C LYS A 34 -15.71 -14.42 -3.18
N ARG A 35 -16.62 -14.94 -4.00
CA ARG A 35 -18.02 -14.50 -4.01
C ARG A 35 -18.72 -15.01 -2.76
N LEU A 36 -19.17 -14.09 -1.90
CA LEU A 36 -19.82 -14.43 -0.64
C LEU A 36 -21.28 -14.80 -0.84
N VAL A 37 -22.03 -13.92 -1.50
CA VAL A 37 -23.48 -14.04 -1.63
C VAL A 37 -23.97 -13.22 -2.82
N GLN A 38 -25.15 -13.54 -3.31
CA GLN A 38 -25.91 -12.68 -4.19
C GLN A 38 -27.23 -12.29 -3.51
N VAL A 39 -27.47 -10.99 -3.40
CA VAL A 39 -28.70 -10.42 -2.78
C VAL A 39 -29.38 -9.54 -3.81
N GLY A 40 -30.50 -10.02 -4.37
CA GLY A 40 -31.16 -9.37 -5.49
C GLY A 40 -30.23 -9.22 -6.69
N GLN A 41 -30.05 -7.98 -7.15
CA GLN A 41 -29.15 -7.63 -8.27
C GLN A 41 -27.67 -7.49 -7.87
N TYR A 42 -27.34 -7.56 -6.57
CA TYR A 42 -25.98 -7.33 -6.09
C TYR A 42 -25.25 -8.64 -5.86
N VAL A 43 -24.05 -8.73 -6.42
CA VAL A 43 -23.05 -9.75 -6.12
C VAL A 43 -22.08 -9.18 -5.09
N ILE A 44 -21.94 -9.86 -3.96
CA ILE A 44 -21.01 -9.46 -2.90
C ILE A 44 -19.76 -10.32 -2.98
N ASN A 45 -18.60 -9.69 -3.16
CA ASN A 45 -17.29 -10.33 -3.21
C ASN A 45 -16.42 -9.83 -2.06
N ILE A 46 -15.55 -10.71 -1.57
CA ILE A 46 -14.47 -10.35 -0.66
C ILE A 46 -13.14 -10.77 -1.28
N ASP A 47 -12.12 -9.95 -1.08
CA ASP A 47 -10.74 -10.26 -1.43
C ASP A 47 -9.79 -9.86 -0.31
N GLY A 48 -8.60 -10.44 -0.31
CA GLY A 48 -7.56 -10.03 0.60
C GLY A 48 -6.18 -10.48 0.18
N VAL A 49 -5.20 -9.69 0.62
CA VAL A 49 -3.77 -9.90 0.38
C VAL A 49 -3.03 -9.84 1.71
N ALA A 50 -2.05 -10.71 1.90
CA ALA A 50 -1.10 -10.65 2.99
C ALA A 50 0.31 -10.84 2.46
N ASP A 51 1.22 -9.92 2.78
CA ASP A 51 2.63 -10.03 2.42
C ASP A 51 3.56 -9.78 3.61
N TYR A 52 4.63 -10.55 3.69
CA TYR A 52 5.70 -10.41 4.66
C TYR A 52 7.03 -10.74 4.01
N ILE A 53 8.00 -9.86 4.17
CA ILE A 53 9.36 -10.05 3.66
C ILE A 53 10.36 -9.88 4.81
N ARG A 54 11.34 -10.77 4.84
CA ARG A 54 12.50 -10.69 5.72
C ARG A 54 13.77 -10.83 4.88
N ALA A 55 14.56 -9.75 4.84
CA ALA A 55 15.84 -9.70 4.15
C ALA A 55 17.00 -9.45 5.12
N THR A 56 18.10 -10.18 4.97
CA THR A 56 19.30 -10.04 5.81
C THR A 56 20.53 -10.08 4.95
N ILE A 57 21.39 -9.07 5.06
CA ILE A 57 22.71 -9.05 4.44
C ILE A 57 23.67 -9.74 5.41
N LYS A 58 24.38 -10.76 4.92
CA LYS A 58 25.31 -11.57 5.71
C LYS A 58 26.37 -10.65 6.35
N ASN A 59 26.72 -10.91 7.61
CA ASN A 59 27.70 -10.12 8.39
C ASN A 59 27.36 -8.63 8.61
N VAL A 60 26.20 -8.14 8.15
CA VAL A 60 25.80 -6.73 8.25
C VAL A 60 24.53 -6.55 9.08
N GLY A 61 23.48 -7.34 8.81
CA GLY A 61 22.19 -7.22 9.50
C GLY A 61 20.99 -7.09 8.55
N PRO A 62 19.88 -6.46 8.99
CA PRO A 62 18.73 -6.20 8.13
C PRO A 62 19.12 -5.44 6.86
N ALA A 63 18.57 -5.85 5.72
CA ALA A 63 18.65 -5.02 4.52
C ALA A 63 17.87 -3.70 4.75
N PRO A 64 18.27 -2.58 4.14
CA PRO A 64 17.53 -1.33 4.27
C PRO A 64 16.14 -1.43 3.63
N ARG A 65 15.17 -0.70 4.17
CA ARG A 65 13.87 -0.44 3.55
C ARG A 65 13.00 -1.69 3.32
N ILE A 66 13.09 -2.65 4.24
CA ILE A 66 12.27 -3.87 4.20
C ILE A 66 10.82 -3.51 4.58
N PRO A 67 9.84 -3.73 3.70
CA PRO A 67 8.45 -3.50 4.06
C PRO A 67 8.05 -4.40 5.24
N PRO A 68 7.28 -3.88 6.22
CA PRO A 68 6.72 -4.70 7.29
C PRO A 68 5.63 -5.62 6.75
N LEU A 69 5.07 -6.47 7.63
CA LEU A 69 3.84 -7.20 7.31
C LEU A 69 2.75 -6.22 6.85
N ARG A 70 2.05 -6.59 5.80
CA ARG A 70 0.88 -5.88 5.29
C ARG A 70 -0.28 -6.84 5.11
N LEU A 71 -1.46 -6.39 5.51
CA LEU A 71 -2.74 -7.05 5.25
C LEU A 71 -3.64 -6.06 4.53
N LEU A 72 -4.30 -6.50 3.48
CA LEU A 72 -5.32 -5.75 2.75
C LEU A 72 -6.57 -6.60 2.64
N ALA A 73 -7.72 -6.02 2.90
CA ALA A 73 -9.02 -6.69 2.73
C ALA A 73 -9.97 -5.76 1.98
N GLY A 74 -10.60 -6.31 0.94
CA GLY A 74 -11.59 -5.63 0.10
C GLY A 74 -12.96 -6.28 0.22
N LEU A 75 -14.00 -5.46 0.32
CA LEU A 75 -15.40 -5.87 0.17
C LEU A 75 -16.00 -5.10 -1.01
N GLU A 76 -16.60 -5.83 -1.94
CA GLU A 76 -17.18 -5.26 -3.15
C GLU A 76 -18.64 -5.69 -3.30
N ALA A 77 -19.50 -4.75 -3.68
CA ALA A 77 -20.87 -4.98 -4.09
C ALA A 77 -21.03 -4.57 -5.56
N GLN A 78 -21.36 -5.53 -6.43
CA GLN A 78 -21.48 -5.31 -7.87
C GLN A 78 -22.92 -5.50 -8.35
N ALA A 79 -23.47 -4.50 -9.03
CA ALA A 79 -24.68 -4.61 -9.83
C ALA A 79 -24.45 -3.93 -11.20
N ASP A 80 -25.41 -4.08 -12.12
CA ASP A 80 -25.31 -3.54 -13.48
C ASP A 80 -25.08 -2.02 -13.52
N ARG A 81 -25.75 -1.28 -12.62
CA ARG A 81 -25.72 0.19 -12.62
C ARG A 81 -24.90 0.81 -11.50
N LEU A 82 -24.66 0.08 -10.41
CA LEU A 82 -23.98 0.60 -9.24
C LEU A 82 -23.01 -0.45 -8.72
N GLN A 83 -21.78 -0.01 -8.50
CA GLN A 83 -20.73 -0.82 -7.89
C GLN A 83 -20.17 -0.02 -6.71
N GLY A 84 -19.86 -0.71 -5.61
CA GLY A 84 -19.24 -0.11 -4.44
C GLY A 84 -18.11 -0.99 -3.93
N ARG A 85 -17.02 -0.36 -3.47
CA ARG A 85 -15.91 -1.05 -2.83
C ARG A 85 -15.54 -0.35 -1.53
N LEU A 86 -15.26 -1.15 -0.51
CA LEU A 86 -14.61 -0.73 0.73
C LEU A 86 -13.32 -1.53 0.88
N GLU A 87 -12.22 -0.86 1.21
CA GLU A 87 -10.93 -1.49 1.40
C GLU A 87 -10.31 -1.04 2.73
N VAL A 88 -9.73 -1.99 3.46
CA VAL A 88 -8.98 -1.74 4.67
C VAL A 88 -7.58 -2.30 4.50
N GLU A 89 -6.57 -1.43 4.61
CA GLU A 89 -5.16 -1.80 4.59
C GLU A 89 -4.58 -1.62 6.00
N ARG A 90 -4.03 -2.70 6.58
CA ARG A 90 -3.23 -2.67 7.79
C ARG A 90 -1.77 -2.89 7.43
N VAL A 91 -0.95 -1.86 7.65
CA VAL A 91 0.51 -1.97 7.59
C VAL A 91 1.04 -2.00 9.01
N PHE A 92 1.81 -3.03 9.37
CA PHE A 92 2.37 -3.18 10.71
C PHE A 92 3.60 -2.27 10.88
N GLY A 93 4.03 -2.06 12.12
CA GLY A 93 5.26 -1.32 12.39
C GLY A 93 6.51 -2.07 11.93
N GLN A 94 7.52 -1.35 11.46
CA GLN A 94 8.84 -1.89 11.16
C GLN A 94 9.86 -1.42 12.18
N ASN A 95 10.38 -2.36 12.96
CA ASN A 95 11.42 -2.12 13.97
C ASN A 95 12.75 -2.84 13.64
N ARG A 96 12.75 -3.71 12.62
CA ARG A 96 13.94 -4.42 12.17
C ARG A 96 14.58 -3.63 11.02
N THR A 97 15.32 -2.60 11.39
CA THR A 97 15.90 -1.62 10.47
C THR A 97 17.38 -1.86 10.22
N ALA A 98 17.87 -1.36 9.09
CA ALA A 98 19.31 -1.30 8.84
C ALA A 98 19.98 -0.24 9.75
N VAL A 99 21.31 -0.27 9.80
CA VAL A 99 22.09 0.73 10.53
C VAL A 99 21.84 2.12 9.93
N GLY A 100 21.41 3.08 10.77
CA GLY A 100 21.09 4.45 10.34
C GLY A 100 19.67 4.63 9.79
N GLU A 101 18.86 3.57 9.74
CA GLU A 101 17.45 3.64 9.36
C GLU A 101 16.56 3.73 10.61
N THR A 102 15.62 4.66 10.60
CA THR A 102 14.64 4.85 11.69
C THR A 102 13.47 3.89 11.59
N ALA A 103 12.97 3.43 12.74
CA ALA A 103 11.76 2.63 12.84
C ALA A 103 10.55 3.38 12.25
N THR A 104 9.56 2.63 11.76
CA THR A 104 8.34 3.22 11.17
C THR A 104 7.12 2.65 11.86
N ALA A 105 6.23 3.54 12.31
CA ALA A 105 4.97 3.16 12.92
C ALA A 105 4.05 2.48 11.89
N GLY A 106 3.26 1.52 12.37
CA GLY A 106 2.19 0.92 11.57
C GLY A 106 0.98 1.85 11.47
N TYR A 107 0.14 1.62 10.47
CA TYR A 107 -1.09 2.37 10.26
C TYR A 107 -2.20 1.48 9.72
N THR A 108 -3.43 1.98 9.83
CA THR A 108 -4.60 1.39 9.19
C THR A 108 -5.24 2.45 8.30
N MET A 109 -5.38 2.15 7.02
CA MET A 109 -6.00 3.03 6.04
C MET A 109 -7.31 2.42 5.56
N ILE A 110 -8.33 3.26 5.40
CA ILE A 110 -9.63 2.87 4.85
C ILE A 110 -9.89 3.69 3.59
N ASN A 111 -10.21 3.00 2.51
CA ASN A 111 -10.56 3.57 1.22
C ASN A 111 -11.96 3.10 0.81
N ALA A 112 -12.71 3.93 0.12
CA ALA A 112 -14.00 3.56 -0.45
C ALA A 112 -14.17 4.13 -1.84
N SER A 113 -14.92 3.43 -2.68
CA SER A 113 -15.34 3.94 -3.98
C SER A 113 -16.76 3.50 -4.33
N ALA A 114 -17.43 4.33 -5.12
CA ALA A 114 -18.73 4.03 -5.71
C ALA A 114 -18.70 4.41 -7.19
N VAL A 115 -19.09 3.49 -8.06
CA VAL A 115 -19.16 3.68 -9.50
C VAL A 115 -20.61 3.57 -9.93
N PHE A 116 -21.13 4.64 -10.53
CA PHE A 116 -22.46 4.69 -11.11
C PHE A 116 -22.40 4.69 -12.63
N LYS A 117 -23.15 3.79 -13.26
CA LYS A 117 -23.33 3.68 -14.71
C LYS A 117 -24.72 4.24 -15.06
N PRO A 118 -24.81 5.51 -15.50
CA PRO A 118 -26.10 6.17 -15.74
C PRO A 118 -26.90 5.48 -16.84
N PHE A 119 -26.24 4.98 -17.88
CA PHE A 119 -26.90 4.40 -19.07
C PHE A 119 -26.66 2.89 -19.14
N ARG A 120 -27.73 2.10 -19.28
CA ARG A 120 -27.65 0.63 -19.40
C ARG A 120 -27.01 0.18 -20.72
N THR A 121 -27.24 0.93 -21.80
CA THR A 121 -26.73 0.66 -23.15
C THR A 121 -25.30 1.17 -23.38
N MET A 122 -24.78 2.01 -22.49
CA MET A 122 -23.42 2.58 -22.57
C MET A 122 -22.67 2.32 -21.27
N SER A 123 -22.35 1.05 -21.01
CA SER A 123 -21.71 0.59 -19.76
C SER A 123 -20.35 1.24 -19.47
N ASN A 124 -19.74 1.87 -20.47
CA ASN A 124 -18.43 2.54 -20.37
C ASN A 124 -18.55 3.99 -19.88
N THR A 125 -19.74 4.58 -19.92
CA THR A 125 -20.01 5.89 -19.30
C THR A 125 -20.20 5.68 -17.80
N THR A 126 -19.36 6.34 -16.99
CA THR A 126 -19.32 6.15 -15.54
C THR A 126 -19.14 7.48 -14.80
N ILE A 127 -19.73 7.56 -13.62
CA ILE A 127 -19.43 8.57 -12.61
C ILE A 127 -18.89 7.82 -11.40
N THR A 128 -17.68 8.15 -10.98
CA THR A 128 -17.01 7.51 -9.85
C THR A 128 -16.79 8.52 -8.74
N LEU A 129 -17.21 8.16 -7.52
CA LEU A 129 -16.81 8.82 -6.29
C LEU A 129 -15.75 7.95 -5.62
N SER A 130 -14.60 8.52 -5.29
CA SER A 130 -13.53 7.87 -4.55
C SER A 130 -13.22 8.66 -3.29
N ALA A 131 -13.04 7.96 -2.18
CA ALA A 131 -12.57 8.52 -0.92
C ALA A 131 -11.38 7.66 -0.45
N ASN A 132 -10.18 8.20 -0.58
CA ASN A 132 -8.93 7.56 -0.18
C ASN A 132 -8.47 8.12 1.17
N ASN A 133 -7.91 7.27 2.02
CA ASN A 133 -7.49 7.61 3.37
C ASN A 133 -8.59 8.36 4.14
N ILE A 134 -9.78 7.74 4.25
CA ILE A 134 -10.98 8.35 4.85
C ILE A 134 -10.71 8.85 6.28
N LEU A 135 -9.87 8.12 7.01
CA LEU A 135 -9.50 8.42 8.39
C LEU A 135 -8.40 9.48 8.52
N ASP A 136 -7.86 9.98 7.40
CA ASP A 136 -6.83 11.03 7.36
C ASP A 136 -5.59 10.66 8.18
N VAL A 137 -5.16 9.39 8.08
CA VAL A 137 -4.00 8.90 8.82
C VAL A 137 -2.71 9.42 8.22
N ASP A 138 -1.78 9.90 9.06
CA ASP A 138 -0.38 10.15 8.68
C ASP A 138 0.32 8.80 8.49
N ALA A 139 0.31 8.32 7.25
CA ALA A 139 0.85 7.02 6.87
C ALA A 139 2.22 7.17 6.19
N ARG A 140 3.20 6.36 6.58
CA ARG A 140 4.56 6.35 5.99
C ARG A 140 4.92 4.96 5.53
N ARG A 141 5.39 4.81 4.28
CA ARG A 141 5.87 3.54 3.75
C ARG A 141 7.33 3.35 4.16
N HIS A 142 7.63 2.34 4.96
CA HIS A 142 9.00 2.06 5.39
C HIS A 142 9.97 1.84 4.20
N ALA A 143 9.47 1.31 3.09
CA ALA A 143 10.28 1.11 1.89
C ALA A 143 10.66 2.42 1.13
N SER A 144 10.07 3.56 1.51
CA SER A 144 10.31 4.85 0.86
C SER A 144 11.59 5.52 1.37
N PHE A 145 12.39 6.08 0.46
CA PHE A 145 13.50 6.96 0.82
C PHE A 145 13.03 8.24 1.52
N LEU A 146 11.83 8.70 1.18
CA LEU A 146 11.25 9.93 1.73
C LEU A 146 10.43 9.67 2.99
N LYS A 147 10.45 8.46 3.56
CA LYS A 147 9.59 8.09 4.69
C LYS A 147 9.72 9.04 5.88
N ASP A 148 10.89 9.65 6.08
CA ASP A 148 11.14 10.57 7.20
C ASP A 148 10.74 12.03 6.86
N PHE A 149 10.58 12.36 5.57
CA PHE A 149 10.29 13.72 5.09
C PHE A 149 8.85 13.91 4.62
N ALA A 150 8.30 12.93 3.91
CA ALA A 150 7.00 13.01 3.26
C ALA A 150 6.13 11.81 3.62
N PRO A 151 4.97 12.03 4.25
CA PRO A 151 3.97 10.98 4.40
C PRO A 151 3.28 10.68 3.06
N LEU A 152 2.47 9.62 3.05
CA LEU A 152 1.50 9.38 1.99
C LEU A 152 0.46 10.51 1.95
N ALA A 153 -0.30 10.57 0.86
CA ALA A 153 -1.42 11.50 0.76
C ALA A 153 -2.37 11.31 1.95
N GLY A 154 -2.80 12.44 2.53
CA GLY A 154 -3.87 12.48 3.51
C GLY A 154 -5.22 12.14 2.87
N ARG A 155 -6.32 12.57 3.50
CA ARG A 155 -7.66 12.35 2.96
C ARG A 155 -7.83 12.99 1.57
N ASP A 156 -8.18 12.18 0.58
CA ASP A 156 -8.47 12.58 -0.81
C ASP A 156 -9.89 12.13 -1.19
N ILE A 157 -10.76 13.08 -1.55
CA ILE A 157 -12.11 12.81 -2.04
C ILE A 157 -12.22 13.34 -3.46
N ARG A 158 -12.62 12.49 -4.39
CA ARG A 158 -12.63 12.79 -5.82
C ARG A 158 -13.89 12.29 -6.50
N VAL A 159 -14.40 13.11 -7.41
CA VAL A 159 -15.41 12.70 -8.38
C VAL A 159 -14.75 12.66 -9.76
N THR A 160 -14.97 11.58 -10.52
CA THR A 160 -14.45 11.42 -11.88
C THR A 160 -15.58 10.99 -12.82
N GLY A 161 -15.69 11.67 -13.95
CA GLY A 161 -16.58 11.27 -15.04
C GLY A 161 -15.78 10.67 -16.19
N ARG A 162 -16.24 9.54 -16.72
CA ARG A 162 -15.78 8.98 -18.00
C ARG A 162 -16.97 8.90 -18.93
N VAL A 163 -16.82 9.43 -20.14
CA VAL A 163 -17.84 9.38 -21.19
C VAL A 163 -17.21 8.72 -22.42
N THR A 164 -17.93 7.77 -23.01
CA THR A 164 -17.56 7.16 -24.28
C THR A 164 -18.67 7.45 -25.27
N PHE A 165 -18.31 7.85 -26.50
CA PHE A 165 -19.22 8.20 -27.60
C PHE A 165 -18.95 7.31 -28.81
#